data_AF-A0A841RBA9-F1
#
_entry.id   AF-A0A841RBA9-F1
#
_cell.length_a   1.000
_cell.length_b   1.000
_cell.length_c   1.000
_cell.angle_alpha   90.00
_cell.angle_beta   90.00
_cell.angle_gamma   90.00
#
_symmetry.space_group_name_H-M   'P 1'
#
loop_
_entity.id
_entity.type
_entity.pdbx_description
1 polymer ?
#
loop_
_entity_poly.entity_id
_entity_poly.type
_entity_poly.pdbx_seq_one_letter_code
_entity_poly.pdbx_strand_id
1 'polypeptide(L)' 'MSWKVSFFNEKVSKTTLAFPKGILANFLHIVEMIEQFGPSLGMPYTKAFGKGLFEIRAKGKKGSADHSSVRLKGMK' A
#
# COMPACT_ATOMS: atom_id res chain seq x y z
N MET A 1 -0.59 -8.65 -16.65
CA MET A 1 -0.83 -9.71 -15.64
C MET A 1 -1.40 -9.00 -14.43
N SER A 2 -2.70 -9.17 -14.13
CA SER A 2 -3.32 -8.50 -12.98
C SER A 2 -2.87 -9.17 -11.69
N TRP A 3 -1.98 -8.52 -10.95
CA TRP A 3 -1.61 -8.96 -9.61
C TRP A 3 -2.80 -8.73 -8.67
N LYS A 4 -3.02 -9.65 -7.72
CA LYS A 4 -4.02 -9.44 -6.67
C LYS A 4 -3.34 -9.03 -5.38
N VAL A 5 -3.88 -7.97 -4.78
CA VAL A 5 -3.40 -7.46 -3.50
C VAL A 5 -4.45 -7.74 -2.44
N SER A 6 -4.05 -8.44 -1.38
CA SER A 6 -4.91 -8.74 -0.23
C SER A 6 -4.35 -8.10 1.03
N PHE A 7 -5.23 -7.58 1.87
CA PHE A 7 -4.86 -7.13 3.21
C PHE A 7 -4.33 -8.31 4.03
N PHE A 8 -3.29 -8.05 4.84
CA PHE A 8 -2.73 -9.07 5.70
C PHE A 8 -3.75 -9.60 6.72
N ASN A 9 -4.62 -8.72 7.23
CA ASN A 9 -5.70 -9.07 8.16
C ASN A 9 -6.79 -7.98 8.17
N GLU A 10 -7.97 -8.26 8.72
CA GLU A 10 -9.09 -7.31 8.87
C GLU A 10 -8.72 -6.06 9.68
N LYS A 11 -7.82 -6.19 10.67
CA LYS A 11 -7.36 -5.02 11.43
C LYS A 11 -6.68 -4.00 10.50
N VAL A 12 -5.90 -4.49 9.54
CA VAL A 12 -5.19 -3.66 8.57
C VAL A 12 -6.17 -3.00 7.60
N SER A 13 -7.19 -3.72 7.13
CA SER A 13 -8.21 -3.14 6.25
C SER A 13 -8.99 -2.03 6.97
N LYS A 14 -9.45 -2.25 8.21
CA LYS A 14 -10.15 -1.23 9.01
C LYS A 14 -9.29 0.00 9.27
N THR A 15 -8.01 -0.17 9.62
CA THR A 15 -7.09 0.97 9.79
C THR A 15 -6.87 1.73 8.49
N THR A 16 -6.73 1.02 7.37
CA THR A 16 -6.53 1.65 6.05
C THR A 16 -7.78 2.45 5.64
N LEU A 17 -8.97 1.91 5.85
CA LEU A 17 -10.24 2.58 5.58
C LEU A 17 -10.49 3.79 6.49
N ALA A 18 -9.88 3.80 7.68
CA ALA A 18 -9.93 4.92 8.61
C ALA A 18 -8.94 6.05 8.26
N PHE A 19 -8.12 5.89 7.21
CA PHE A 19 -7.16 6.92 6.83
C PHE A 19 -7.83 8.22 6.34
N PRO A 20 -7.19 9.37 6.57
CA PRO A 20 -7.59 10.62 5.94
C PRO A 20 -7.65 10.47 4.42
N LYS A 21 -8.64 11.10 3.78
CA LYS A 21 -8.86 11.01 2.32
C LYS A 21 -7.60 11.23 1.48
N GLY A 22 -6.69 12.11 1.93
CA GLY A 22 -5.42 12.37 1.23
C GLY A 22 -4.43 11.21 1.27
N ILE A 23 -4.38 10.44 2.36
CA ILE A 23 -3.54 9.24 2.48
C ILE A 23 -4.20 8.08 1.75
N LEU A 24 -5.51 7.91 1.92
CA LEU A 24 -6.28 6.85 1.27
C LEU A 24 -6.21 6.94 -0.26
N ALA A 25 -6.31 8.13 -0.84
CA ALA A 25 -6.17 8.33 -2.28
C ALA A 25 -4.79 7.92 -2.80
N ASN A 26 -3.72 8.25 -2.06
CA ASN A 26 -2.37 7.86 -2.43
C ASN A 26 -2.15 6.34 -2.25
N PHE A 27 -2.72 5.75 -1.20
CA PHE A 27 -2.71 4.30 -1.00
C PHE A 27 -3.36 3.56 -2.16
N LEU A 28 -4.57 3.96 -2.55
CA LEU A 28 -5.30 3.39 -3.71
C LEU A 28 -4.47 3.49 -4.98
N HIS A 29 -3.88 4.64 -5.24
CA HIS A 29 -3.01 4.85 -6.41
C HIS A 29 -1.81 3.89 -6.43
N ILE A 30 -1.17 3.64 -5.28
CA ILE A 30 -0.07 2.66 -5.20
C ILE A 30 -0.58 1.24 -5.40
N VAL A 31 -1.76 0.89 -4.87
CA VAL A 31 -2.37 -0.43 -5.09
C VAL A 31 -2.65 -0.65 -6.58
N GLU A 32 -3.23 0.31 -7.28
CA GLU A 32 -3.46 0.23 -8.74
C GLU A 32 -2.15 -0.01 -9.50
N MET A 33 -1.09 0.71 -9.14
CA MET A 33 0.24 0.50 -9.73
C MET A 33 0.77 -0.91 -9.44
N ILE A 34 0.52 -1.46 -8.24
CA ILE A 34 0.92 -2.83 -7.90
C ILE A 34 0.10 -3.85 -8.68
N GLU A 35 -1.20 -3.64 -8.86
CA GLU A 35 -2.04 -4.55 -9.66
C GLU A 35 -1.60 -4.58 -11.13
N GLN A 36 -1.16 -3.43 -11.65
CA GLN A 36 -0.72 -3.27 -13.03
C GLN A 36 0.73 -3.73 -13.30
N PHE A 37 1.68 -3.30 -12.46
CA PHE A 37 3.12 -3.51 -12.67
C PHE A 37 3.72 -4.58 -11.74
N GLY A 38 3.03 -4.92 -10.66
CA GLY A 38 3.48 -5.82 -9.62
C GLY A 38 4.02 -5.09 -8.37
N PRO A 39 4.25 -5.84 -7.28
CA PRO A 39 4.58 -5.27 -5.97
C PRO A 39 5.98 -4.64 -5.85
N SER A 40 6.82 -4.84 -6.86
CA SER A 40 8.21 -4.39 -6.88
C SER A 40 8.38 -2.97 -7.42
N LEU A 41 7.54 -2.02 -6.98
CA LEU A 41 7.65 -0.59 -7.33
C LEU A 41 8.91 0.08 -6.74
N GLY A 42 9.42 -0.44 -5.61
CA GLY A 42 10.62 0.08 -4.97
C GLY A 42 10.37 1.34 -4.12
N MET A 43 11.43 1.80 -3.45
CA MET A 43 11.35 3.03 -2.64
C MET A 43 11.20 4.25 -3.56
N PRO A 44 10.35 5.24 -3.20
CA PRO A 44 9.75 5.47 -1.88
C PRO A 44 8.37 4.81 -1.64
N TYR A 45 7.81 4.10 -2.63
CA TYR A 45 6.41 3.65 -2.62
C TYR A 45 6.18 2.30 -1.96
N THR A 46 6.99 1.31 -2.30
CA THR A 46 6.90 -0.04 -1.72
C THR A 46 8.25 -0.51 -1.18
N LYS A 47 8.19 -1.27 -0.08
CA LYS A 47 9.34 -1.98 0.46
C LYS A 47 9.01 -3.46 0.56
N ALA A 48 9.75 -4.30 -0.15
CA ALA A 48 9.63 -5.74 -0.04
C ALA A 48 10.24 -6.21 1.29
N PHE A 49 9.51 -7.06 2.02
CA PHE A 49 9.97 -7.70 3.26
C PHE A 49 10.44 -9.15 3.04
N GLY A 50 10.31 -9.67 1.81
CA GLY A 50 10.54 -11.08 1.50
C GLY A 50 9.30 -11.94 1.75
N LYS A 51 9.31 -13.19 1.25
CA LYS A 51 8.18 -14.15 1.36
C LYS A 51 6.84 -13.67 0.75
N GLY A 52 6.89 -12.80 -0.29
CA GLY A 52 5.69 -12.25 -0.93
C GLY A 52 4.96 -11.16 -0.13
N LEU A 53 5.58 -10.68 0.95
CA LEU A 53 5.07 -9.57 1.75
C LEU A 53 5.74 -8.25 1.33
N PHE A 54 4.93 -7.21 1.28
CA PHE A 54 5.40 -5.85 1.01
C PHE A 54 4.64 -4.83 1.84
N GLU A 55 5.33 -3.72 2.09
CA GLU A 55 4.78 -2.56 2.76
C GLU A 55 4.53 -1.46 1.74
N ILE A 56 3.29 -0.98 1.68
CA ILE A 56 2.92 0.23 0.96
C ILE A 56 3.14 1.42 1.89
N ARG A 57 3.84 2.44 1.39
CA ARG A 57 4.08 3.69 2.12
C ARG A 57 3.26 4.79 1.47
N ALA A 58 2.06 5.02 2.01
CA ALA A 58 1.18 6.09 1.54
C ALA A 58 1.53 7.39 2.28
N LYS A 59 1.67 8.48 1.51
CA LYS A 59 1.90 9.83 2.04
C LYS A 59 0.67 10.71 1.79
N GLY A 60 0.30 11.53 2.77
CA GLY A 60 -0.76 12.53 2.59
C GLY A 60 -0.31 13.68 1.70
N LYS A 61 -1.19 14.17 0.82
CA LYS A 61 -0.91 15.28 -0.12
C LYS A 61 -0.72 16.65 0.55
N LYS A 62 -0.92 16.77 1.87
CA LYS A 62 -0.93 18.07 2.58
C LYS A 62 0.27 18.18 3.53
N GLY A 63 1.41 18.59 2.98
CA GLY A 63 2.46 19.40 3.63
C GLY A 63 3.18 18.93 4.92
N SER A 64 2.74 17.90 5.63
CA SER A 64 3.25 17.58 6.97
C SER A 64 3.57 16.10 7.13
N ALA A 65 4.51 15.81 8.03
CA ALA A 65 5.22 14.57 8.37
C ALA A 65 4.45 13.23 8.48
N ASP A 66 3.17 13.18 8.13
CA ASP A 66 2.29 12.04 8.26
C ASP A 66 2.55 11.02 7.14
N HIS A 67 3.28 9.97 7.50
CA HIS A 67 3.50 8.78 6.68
C HIS A 67 2.76 7.62 7.34
N SER A 68 1.80 7.04 6.63
CA SER A 68 1.15 5.82 7.09
C SER A 68 1.64 4.65 6.25
N SER A 69 2.13 3.61 6.92
CA SER A 69 2.55 2.39 6.25
C SER A 69 1.55 1.27 6.47
N VAL A 70 1.23 0.56 5.38
CA VAL A 70 0.26 -0.55 5.37
C VAL A 70 0.96 -1.78 4.80
N ARG A 71 0.89 -2.88 5.55
CA ARG A 71 1.47 -4.16 5.12
C ARG A 71 0.44 -4.98 4.36
N LEU A 72 0.78 -5.37 3.14
CA LEU A 72 -0.05 -6.17 2.26
C LEU A 72 0.67 -7.45 1.86
N LYS A 73 -0.12 -8.45 1.50
CA LYS A 73 0.37 -9.72 0.97
C LYS A 73 0.08 -9.75 -0.52
N GLY A 74 1.13 -9.85 -1.32
CA GLY A 74 1.00 -10.09 -2.76
C GLY A 74 0.64 -11.52 -3.01
N MET A 75 -0.38 -11.73 -3.83
CA MET A 75 -0.71 -13.05 -4.35
C MET A 75 -0.65 -12.95 -5.87
N LYS A 76 0.12 -13.85 -6.49
CA LYS A 76 0.16 -14.02 -7.94
C LYS A 76 -0.97 -14.96 -8.35
#